data_AF-A0A3B0R3S0-F1
#
_entry.id   AF-A0A3B0R3S0-F1
#
_cell.length_a   1.000
_cell.length_b   1.000
_cell.length_c   1.000
_cell.angle_alpha   90.00
_cell.angle_beta   90.00
_cell.angle_gamma   90.00
#
_symmetry.space_group_name_H-M   'P 1'
#
loop_
_entity.id
_entity.type
_entity.pdbx_description
1 polymer ?
#
loop_
_entity_poly.entity_id
_entity_poly.type
_entity_poly.pdbx_seq_one_letter_code
_entity_poly.pdbx_strand_id
1 'polypeptide(L)'
;MAATTYTWNTIASTQTDGDSPLDETLMEAIRQNLISLEEWMGDGFAQAKDHDHDGVSSALITELGGNSVSQSSMQDSAIGQAELKTAMGSVSNGGNRANLTLPGGEYGFYPQIKANDTSGGEAYMLSHYATTSYVTNITIQGYSDEFISVTVYAQQRYIQASPPYNLGNGDIPLFIFAMVNKSTGKIEATYTAEDPPWAYNGPKRINPNKVFNRDGKKYLKRTKRPWSHAEAKADKVKLIENLAATKTPVVEEVEITHSMKNAGMSDIPHPFASLDPATHTVVLLDPCSSLCLDLYELAQEADEGTTEIAELLHEGRIIADNTVINGLITPPGVMGVKMRLG
;
A
#
# COMPACT_ATOMS: atom_id res chain seq x y z
N MET A 1 -45.03 20.88 -13.07
CA MET A 1 -45.28 22.01 -12.17
C MET A 1 -46.56 22.69 -12.61
N ALA A 2 -47.42 23.11 -11.69
CA ALA A 2 -48.59 23.91 -12.05
C ALA A 2 -48.13 25.23 -12.69
N ALA A 3 -48.95 25.82 -13.57
CA ALA A 3 -48.69 27.17 -14.06
C ALA A 3 -48.83 28.15 -12.88
N THR A 4 -47.95 29.16 -12.80
CA THR A 4 -48.02 30.21 -11.78
C THR A 4 -49.24 31.11 -12.04
N THR A 5 -49.85 31.61 -10.96
CA THR A 5 -50.99 32.54 -10.98
C THR A 5 -50.61 33.87 -11.60
N TYR A 6 -49.36 34.30 -11.39
CA TYR A 6 -48.81 35.52 -11.96
C TYR A 6 -47.60 35.24 -12.86
N THR A 7 -47.46 36.04 -13.91
CA THR A 7 -46.25 36.09 -14.73
C THR A 7 -45.22 36.97 -14.01
N TRP A 8 -43.94 36.65 -14.16
CA TRP A 8 -42.86 37.50 -13.63
C TRP A 8 -42.90 38.91 -14.24
N ASN A 9 -42.94 39.92 -13.38
CA ASN A 9 -42.88 41.33 -13.75
C ASN A 9 -41.44 41.85 -13.68
N THR A 10 -40.94 42.38 -14.78
CA THR A 10 -39.67 43.10 -14.79
C THR A 10 -39.85 44.47 -14.11
N ILE A 11 -39.23 44.65 -12.95
CA ILE A 11 -39.17 45.95 -12.26
C ILE A 11 -38.02 46.75 -12.88
N ALA A 12 -38.33 47.90 -13.50
CA ALA A 12 -37.32 48.74 -14.13
C ALA A 12 -36.50 49.48 -13.06
N SER A 13 -35.24 49.81 -13.37
CA SER A 13 -34.37 50.56 -12.45
C SER A 13 -34.93 51.92 -12.06
N THR A 14 -35.69 52.56 -12.95
CA THR A 14 -36.39 53.84 -12.72
C THR A 14 -37.58 53.74 -11.78
N GLN A 15 -37.95 52.54 -11.32
CA GLN A 15 -38.97 52.34 -10.29
C GLN A 15 -38.34 52.12 -8.91
N THR A 16 -37.01 51.94 -8.85
CA THR A 16 -36.27 51.61 -7.63
C THR A 16 -35.16 52.60 -7.31
N ASP A 17 -35.05 53.69 -8.08
CA ASP A 17 -34.06 54.73 -7.77
C ASP A 17 -34.48 55.52 -6.52
N GLY A 18 -33.51 56.21 -5.90
CA GLY A 18 -33.73 56.87 -4.60
C GLY A 18 -34.69 58.05 -4.63
N ASP A 19 -35.01 58.57 -5.82
CA ASP A 19 -35.90 59.72 -6.02
C ASP A 19 -37.31 59.29 -6.49
N SER A 20 -37.50 58.00 -6.80
CA SER A 20 -38.77 57.46 -7.26
C SER A 20 -39.74 57.24 -6.10
N PRO A 21 -41.00 57.69 -6.22
CA PRO A 21 -42.00 57.42 -5.19
C PRO A 21 -42.33 55.92 -5.15
N LEU A 22 -42.47 55.38 -3.94
CA LEU A 22 -43.09 54.07 -3.76
C LEU A 22 -44.55 54.17 -4.22
N ASP A 23 -44.84 53.54 -5.36
CA ASP A 23 -46.17 53.53 -5.95
C ASP A 23 -46.83 52.15 -5.88
N GLU A 24 -48.13 52.12 -6.17
CA GLU A 24 -48.92 50.89 -6.15
C GLU A 24 -48.41 49.88 -7.20
N THR A 25 -47.92 50.37 -8.34
CA THR A 25 -47.39 49.55 -9.44
C THR A 25 -46.18 48.72 -9.00
N LEU A 26 -45.21 49.36 -8.33
CA LEU A 26 -44.01 48.69 -7.82
C LEU A 26 -44.36 47.66 -6.76
N MET A 27 -45.19 48.05 -5.79
CA MET A 27 -45.55 47.16 -4.68
C MET A 27 -46.34 45.94 -5.18
N GLU A 28 -47.21 46.13 -6.17
CA GLU A 28 -47.96 45.04 -6.80
C GLU A 28 -47.06 44.12 -7.64
N ALA A 29 -46.10 44.67 -8.39
CA ALA A 29 -45.12 43.88 -9.13
C ALA A 29 -44.24 43.02 -8.19
N ILE A 30 -43.79 43.58 -7.06
CA ILE A 30 -43.04 42.85 -6.03
C ILE A 30 -43.90 41.72 -5.45
N ARG A 31 -45.15 42.02 -5.06
CA ARG A 31 -46.09 41.03 -4.51
C ARG A 31 -46.33 39.88 -5.48
N GLN A 32 -46.59 40.19 -6.75
CA GLN A 32 -46.82 39.19 -7.80
C GLN A 32 -45.56 38.34 -8.07
N ASN A 33 -44.38 38.94 -8.08
CA ASN A 33 -43.12 38.21 -8.24
C ASN A 33 -42.84 37.27 -7.07
N LEU A 34 -43.15 37.69 -5.84
CA LEU A 34 -43.01 36.84 -4.65
C LEU A 34 -43.95 35.63 -4.72
N ILE A 35 -45.21 35.82 -5.12
CA ILE A 35 -46.17 34.73 -5.29
C ILE A 35 -45.76 33.81 -6.44
N SER A 36 -45.35 34.37 -7.59
CA SER A 36 -44.86 33.58 -8.71
C SER A 36 -43.63 32.76 -8.32
N LEU A 37 -42.75 33.29 -7.48
CA LEU A 37 -41.59 32.56 -6.95
C LEU A 37 -42.03 31.45 -6.00
N GLU A 38 -42.92 31.73 -5.06
CA GLU A 38 -43.48 30.75 -4.12
C GLU A 38 -44.15 29.58 -4.86
N GLU A 39 -44.98 29.87 -5.86
CA GLU A 39 -45.67 28.87 -6.68
C GLU A 39 -44.71 28.09 -7.60
N TRP A 40 -43.68 28.75 -8.14
CA TRP A 40 -42.66 28.10 -8.96
C TRP A 40 -41.79 27.15 -8.13
N MET A 41 -41.47 27.54 -6.89
CA MET A 41 -40.77 26.69 -5.93
C MET A 41 -41.69 25.58 -5.37
N GLY A 42 -43.02 25.78 -5.43
CA GLY A 42 -44.08 24.85 -5.06
C GLY A 42 -44.45 24.88 -3.57
N ASP A 43 -45.63 24.33 -3.23
CA ASP A 43 -46.21 24.27 -1.86
C ASP A 43 -45.31 23.63 -0.78
N GLY A 44 -44.16 23.07 -1.19
CA GLY A 44 -43.15 22.48 -0.30
C GLY A 44 -42.02 23.44 0.09
N PHE A 45 -42.00 24.69 -0.39
CA PHE A 45 -40.94 25.64 -0.04
C PHE A 45 -41.10 26.16 1.39
N ALA A 46 -40.64 25.38 2.37
CA ALA A 46 -40.24 25.93 3.66
C ALA A 46 -38.89 26.65 3.46
N GLN A 47 -38.74 27.89 3.95
CA GLN A 47 -37.45 28.59 3.97
C GLN A 47 -36.41 27.67 4.64
N ALA A 48 -35.56 27.03 3.83
CA ALA A 48 -34.62 26.04 4.32
C ALA A 48 -33.64 26.75 5.26
N LYS A 49 -33.69 26.32 6.52
CA LYS A 49 -32.63 26.56 7.48
C LYS A 49 -31.42 25.78 6.96
N ASP A 50 -30.49 26.51 6.38
CA ASP A 50 -29.28 26.00 5.71
C ASP A 50 -29.56 25.25 4.40
N HIS A 51 -28.71 25.47 3.40
CA HIS A 51 -28.68 24.67 2.16
C HIS A 51 -27.41 23.82 2.19
N ASP A 52 -27.15 23.15 3.31
CA ASP A 52 -26.05 22.22 3.41
C ASP A 52 -26.41 20.90 2.73
N HIS A 53 -25.40 20.28 2.12
CA HIS A 53 -25.50 18.94 1.55
C HIS A 53 -25.36 17.88 2.66
N ASP A 54 -26.16 18.02 3.72
CA ASP A 54 -26.16 17.16 4.91
C ASP A 54 -27.03 15.90 4.77
N GLY A 55 -27.77 15.80 3.66
CA GLY A 55 -28.67 14.69 3.36
C GLY A 55 -30.08 14.83 3.95
N VAL A 56 -30.45 15.99 4.50
CA VAL A 56 -31.80 16.29 5.02
C VAL A 56 -32.63 17.07 4.00
N SER A 57 -32.03 18.03 3.29
CA SER A 57 -32.73 18.98 2.40
C SER A 57 -32.31 18.92 0.93
N SER A 58 -31.19 18.25 0.63
CA SER A 58 -30.75 17.98 -0.74
C SER A 58 -31.08 16.53 -1.11
N ALA A 59 -31.34 16.26 -2.39
CA ALA A 59 -31.49 14.88 -2.86
C ALA A 59 -30.26 14.09 -2.40
N LEU A 60 -30.48 13.09 -1.55
CA LEU A 60 -29.46 12.13 -1.18
C LEU A 60 -28.74 11.72 -2.47
N ILE A 61 -27.41 11.83 -2.50
CA ILE A 61 -26.63 11.16 -3.54
C ILE A 61 -26.86 9.67 -3.29
N THR A 62 -27.90 9.13 -3.91
CA THR A 62 -28.36 7.74 -3.76
C THR A 62 -27.25 6.76 -4.14
N GLU A 63 -26.26 7.23 -4.91
CA GLU A 63 -25.10 6.47 -5.35
C GLU A 63 -24.05 6.22 -4.25
N LEU A 64 -24.10 6.92 -3.11
CA LEU A 64 -23.18 6.74 -1.98
C LEU A 64 -23.88 6.22 -0.72
N GLY A 65 -24.93 5.40 -0.90
CA GLY A 65 -25.65 4.79 0.21
C GLY A 65 -24.72 4.08 1.20
N GLY A 66 -24.67 4.56 2.44
CA GLY A 66 -23.99 3.89 3.56
C GLY A 66 -22.51 4.21 3.77
N ASN A 67 -22.02 5.40 3.37
CA ASN A 67 -20.59 5.76 3.42
C ASN A 67 -19.72 4.80 2.59
N SER A 68 -20.28 4.20 1.54
CA SER A 68 -19.58 3.27 0.68
C SER A 68 -19.91 3.56 -0.77
N VAL A 69 -18.90 3.46 -1.64
CA VAL A 69 -19.09 3.45 -3.08
C VAL A 69 -19.48 2.02 -3.45
N SER A 70 -20.72 1.81 -3.90
CA SER A 70 -21.13 0.49 -4.39
C SER A 70 -20.44 0.21 -5.72
N GLN A 71 -20.22 -1.07 -6.05
CA GLN A 71 -19.66 -1.41 -7.36
C GLN A 71 -20.54 -0.92 -8.52
N SER A 72 -21.86 -0.91 -8.35
CA SER A 72 -22.79 -0.33 -9.33
C SER A 72 -22.68 1.18 -9.49
N SER A 73 -22.09 1.88 -8.51
CA SER A 73 -21.81 3.32 -8.60
C SER A 73 -20.47 3.62 -9.28
N MET A 74 -19.62 2.60 -9.51
CA MET A 74 -18.36 2.76 -10.23
C MET A 74 -18.59 2.45 -11.70
N GLN A 75 -18.25 3.39 -12.58
CA GLN A 75 -18.23 3.11 -14.02
C GLN A 75 -17.15 2.07 -14.35
N ASP A 76 -17.31 1.37 -15.47
CA ASP A 76 -16.28 0.48 -15.99
C ASP A 76 -14.96 1.26 -16.17
N SER A 77 -13.87 0.69 -15.67
CA SER A 77 -12.54 1.33 -15.67
C SER A 77 -12.43 2.65 -14.87
N ALA A 78 -13.35 2.92 -13.94
CA ALA A 78 -13.29 4.11 -13.10
C ALA A 78 -12.11 4.14 -12.10
N ILE A 79 -11.51 2.98 -11.80
CA ILE A 79 -10.34 2.89 -10.92
C ILE A 79 -9.09 2.81 -11.80
N GLY A 80 -8.37 3.93 -11.89
CA GLY A 80 -7.09 4.02 -12.56
C GLY A 80 -5.92 3.58 -11.68
N GLN A 81 -4.72 3.72 -12.21
CA GLN A 81 -3.50 3.35 -11.51
C GLN A 81 -3.20 4.29 -10.32
N ALA A 82 -3.53 5.57 -10.43
CA ALA A 82 -3.28 6.56 -9.39
C ALA A 82 -4.12 6.32 -8.12
N GLU A 83 -5.28 5.68 -8.28
CA GLU A 83 -6.18 5.30 -7.20
C GLU A 83 -5.72 4.03 -6.46
N LEU A 84 -4.81 3.25 -7.07
CA LEU A 84 -4.19 2.10 -6.43
C LEU A 84 -2.95 2.54 -5.67
N LYS A 85 -2.95 2.30 -4.35
CA LYS A 85 -1.74 2.48 -3.52
C LYS A 85 -0.72 1.40 -3.86
N THR A 86 0.10 1.65 -4.87
CA THR A 86 1.17 0.75 -5.33
C THR A 86 2.54 1.23 -4.87
N ALA A 87 3.47 0.29 -4.76
CA ALA A 87 4.89 0.54 -4.59
C ALA A 87 5.68 -0.33 -5.58
N MET A 88 6.97 -0.04 -5.72
CA MET A 88 7.92 -0.87 -6.45
C MET A 88 8.92 -1.49 -5.49
N GLY A 89 9.49 -2.61 -5.93
CA GLY A 89 10.63 -3.19 -5.24
C GLY A 89 11.33 -4.19 -6.15
N SER A 90 12.59 -4.44 -5.85
CA SER A 90 13.46 -5.23 -6.70
C SER A 90 14.29 -6.22 -5.89
N VAL A 91 14.67 -7.29 -6.57
CA VAL A 91 15.69 -8.23 -6.11
C VAL A 91 16.75 -8.39 -7.19
N SER A 92 17.97 -8.70 -6.79
CA SER A 92 19.07 -8.93 -7.74
C SER A 92 19.94 -10.09 -7.33
N ASN A 93 20.66 -10.66 -8.28
CA ASN A 93 21.63 -11.72 -8.07
C ASN A 93 22.75 -11.63 -9.10
N GLY A 94 23.99 -11.46 -8.64
CA GLY A 94 25.22 -11.48 -9.42
C GLY A 94 26.00 -12.80 -9.29
N GLY A 95 25.45 -13.80 -8.59
CA GLY A 95 26.07 -15.09 -8.37
C GLY A 95 25.36 -16.25 -9.09
N ASN A 96 25.62 -17.46 -8.58
CA ASN A 96 24.91 -18.67 -8.99
C ASN A 96 23.41 -18.54 -8.79
N ARG A 97 22.64 -19.42 -9.45
CA ARG A 97 21.18 -19.50 -9.34
C ARG A 97 20.69 -19.34 -7.89
N ALA A 98 19.82 -18.36 -7.66
CA ALA A 98 19.28 -18.06 -6.34
C ALA A 98 17.75 -17.92 -6.37
N ASN A 99 17.07 -18.48 -5.37
CA ASN A 99 15.65 -18.24 -5.10
C ASN A 99 15.52 -16.98 -4.22
N LEU A 100 14.75 -16.01 -4.69
CA LEU A 100 14.55 -14.71 -4.06
C LEU A 100 13.07 -14.48 -3.80
N THR A 101 12.75 -13.95 -2.62
CA THR A 101 11.39 -13.53 -2.26
C THR A 101 11.14 -12.12 -2.80
N LEU A 102 10.11 -11.97 -3.64
CA LEU A 102 9.68 -10.68 -4.17
C LEU A 102 8.79 -9.93 -3.16
N PRO A 103 8.84 -8.59 -3.17
CA PRO A 103 7.98 -7.76 -2.32
C PRO A 103 6.51 -7.84 -2.75
N GLY A 104 5.59 -7.52 -1.85
CA GLY A 104 4.16 -7.41 -2.14
C GLY A 104 3.37 -8.73 -2.13
N GLY A 105 4.06 -9.87 -2.01
CA GLY A 105 3.43 -11.18 -1.82
C GLY A 105 2.31 -11.46 -2.83
N GLU A 106 1.13 -11.84 -2.34
CA GLU A 106 -0.06 -12.15 -3.16
C GLU A 106 -0.54 -10.98 -4.06
N TYR A 107 -0.06 -9.75 -3.84
CA TYR A 107 -0.49 -8.54 -4.57
C TYR A 107 0.57 -8.00 -5.55
N GLY A 108 1.47 -8.88 -5.98
CA GLY A 108 2.42 -8.61 -7.05
C GLY A 108 1.79 -8.57 -8.43
N PHE A 109 2.13 -7.56 -9.22
CA PHE A 109 1.99 -7.65 -10.68
C PHE A 109 3.14 -8.49 -11.25
N TYR A 110 3.04 -8.90 -12.52
CA TYR A 110 4.07 -9.72 -13.16
C TYR A 110 5.45 -9.04 -13.12
N PRO A 111 6.53 -9.73 -12.71
CA PRO A 111 7.84 -9.11 -12.58
C PRO A 111 8.46 -8.79 -13.93
N GLN A 112 9.19 -7.69 -13.99
CA GLN A 112 10.03 -7.31 -15.12
C GLN A 112 11.49 -7.67 -14.82
N ILE A 113 12.21 -8.17 -15.82
CA ILE A 113 13.57 -8.69 -15.66
C ILE A 113 14.53 -7.83 -16.48
N LYS A 114 15.69 -7.51 -15.91
CA LYS A 114 16.82 -6.91 -16.64
C LYS A 114 18.12 -7.59 -16.23
N ALA A 115 19.15 -7.47 -17.06
CA ALA A 115 20.52 -7.84 -16.73
C ALA A 115 21.41 -6.61 -16.97
N ASN A 116 22.49 -6.46 -16.19
CA ASN A 116 23.46 -5.38 -16.39
C ASN A 116 24.37 -5.58 -17.62
N ASP A 117 24.29 -6.73 -18.28
CA ASP A 117 25.11 -7.09 -19.43
C ASP A 117 24.31 -7.94 -20.43
N THR A 118 24.79 -7.98 -21.67
CA THR A 118 24.21 -8.75 -22.77
C THR A 118 24.53 -10.25 -22.75
N SER A 119 25.44 -10.69 -21.87
CA SER A 119 25.94 -12.07 -21.79
C SER A 119 24.90 -13.12 -21.31
N GLY A 120 23.66 -12.68 -21.06
CA GLY A 120 22.50 -13.53 -20.84
C GLY A 120 22.17 -13.74 -19.36
N GLY A 121 20.88 -13.83 -19.08
CA GLY A 121 20.35 -14.11 -17.75
C GLY A 121 19.08 -14.95 -17.84
N GLU A 122 18.82 -15.73 -16.80
CA GLU A 122 17.60 -16.54 -16.71
C GLU A 122 16.74 -16.10 -15.53
N ALA A 123 15.43 -16.17 -15.75
CA ALA A 123 14.42 -15.98 -14.73
C ALA A 123 13.39 -17.10 -14.81
N TYR A 124 13.12 -17.73 -13.66
CA TYR A 124 12.08 -18.73 -13.49
C TYR A 124 11.18 -18.30 -12.33
N MET A 125 9.90 -18.65 -12.37
CA MET A 125 9.05 -18.47 -11.19
C MET A 125 9.55 -19.30 -9.99
N LEU A 126 10.19 -20.45 -10.24
CA LEU A 126 10.68 -21.35 -9.20
C LEU A 126 11.72 -22.35 -9.72
N SER A 127 12.76 -22.65 -8.94
CA SER A 127 13.71 -23.75 -9.20
C SER A 127 14.29 -24.32 -7.92
N HIS A 128 14.23 -25.65 -7.73
CA HIS A 128 14.81 -26.35 -6.57
C HIS A 128 14.43 -25.73 -5.22
N TYR A 129 13.15 -25.39 -5.06
CA TYR A 129 12.67 -24.63 -3.92
C TYR A 129 12.06 -25.55 -2.84
N ALA A 130 12.47 -25.38 -1.60
CA ALA A 130 12.02 -26.18 -0.46
C ALA A 130 11.49 -25.27 0.66
N THR A 131 10.23 -24.86 0.55
CA THR A 131 9.48 -24.19 1.64
C THR A 131 8.12 -24.85 1.84
N THR A 132 7.54 -24.66 3.02
CA THR A 132 6.15 -25.06 3.31
C THR A 132 5.20 -23.85 3.38
N SER A 133 5.70 -22.64 3.13
CA SER A 133 4.93 -21.39 3.18
C SER A 133 4.70 -20.84 1.77
N TYR A 134 3.54 -20.23 1.52
CA TYR A 134 3.33 -19.48 0.29
C TYR A 134 4.20 -18.22 0.30
N VAL A 135 4.98 -18.05 -0.76
CA VAL A 135 5.78 -16.86 -1.02
C VAL A 135 5.71 -16.52 -2.49
N THR A 136 5.80 -15.22 -2.80
CA THR A 136 6.04 -14.79 -4.18
C THR A 136 7.54 -14.92 -4.44
N ASN A 137 7.90 -15.92 -5.22
CA ASN A 137 9.29 -16.26 -5.50
C ASN A 137 9.69 -15.90 -6.93
N ILE A 138 10.98 -15.63 -7.11
CA ILE A 138 11.63 -15.72 -8.39
C ILE A 138 13.00 -16.37 -8.24
N THR A 139 13.34 -17.25 -9.17
CA THR A 139 14.70 -17.74 -9.34
C THR A 139 15.37 -16.94 -10.44
N ILE A 140 16.51 -16.32 -10.14
CA ILE A 140 17.32 -15.63 -11.14
C ILE A 140 18.77 -16.10 -11.12
N GLN A 141 19.38 -16.12 -12.30
CA GLN A 141 20.77 -16.54 -12.51
C GLN A 141 21.41 -15.67 -13.59
N GLY A 142 22.54 -15.05 -13.27
CA GLY A 142 23.43 -14.48 -14.26
C GLY A 142 24.38 -15.54 -14.80
N TYR A 143 24.68 -15.47 -16.10
CA TYR A 143 25.73 -16.29 -16.70
C TYR A 143 27.03 -15.51 -16.71
N SER A 144 27.96 -15.87 -15.83
CA SER A 144 29.32 -15.35 -15.89
C SER A 144 30.20 -16.21 -16.80
N ASP A 145 30.91 -15.59 -17.73
CA ASP A 145 32.12 -16.18 -18.32
C ASP A 145 33.36 -15.75 -17.52
N GLU A 146 34.57 -16.09 -17.98
CA GLU A 146 35.82 -15.77 -17.28
C GLU A 146 36.07 -14.25 -17.10
N PHE A 147 35.32 -13.37 -17.77
CA PHE A 147 35.61 -11.95 -17.85
C PHE A 147 34.50 -11.04 -17.33
N ILE A 148 33.24 -11.50 -17.32
CA ILE A 148 32.09 -10.67 -16.97
C ILE A 148 31.22 -11.34 -15.91
N SER A 149 30.98 -10.62 -14.81
CA SER A 149 29.97 -10.99 -13.82
C SER A 149 28.65 -10.36 -14.21
N VAL A 150 27.67 -11.17 -14.59
CA VAL A 150 26.32 -10.70 -14.94
C VAL A 150 25.45 -10.68 -13.68
N THR A 151 24.91 -9.51 -13.36
CA THR A 151 23.85 -9.36 -12.37
C THR A 151 22.51 -9.29 -13.07
N VAL A 152 21.61 -10.18 -12.66
CA VAL A 152 20.21 -10.16 -13.09
C VAL A 152 19.38 -9.50 -12.01
N TYR A 153 18.38 -8.73 -12.43
CA TYR A 153 17.47 -8.01 -11.57
C TYR A 153 16.03 -8.40 -11.93
N ALA A 154 15.19 -8.47 -10.91
CA ALA A 154 13.76 -8.61 -11.07
C ALA A 154 13.07 -7.51 -10.27
N GLN A 155 12.28 -6.68 -10.95
CA GLN A 155 11.47 -5.66 -10.31
C GLN A 155 9.99 -6.02 -10.39
N GLN A 156 9.26 -5.67 -9.35
CA GLN A 156 7.83 -5.91 -9.26
C GLN A 156 7.13 -4.66 -8.73
N ARG A 157 6.06 -4.26 -9.41
CA ARG A 157 5.05 -3.35 -8.86
C ARG A 157 4.06 -4.18 -8.04
N TYR A 158 3.58 -3.66 -6.93
CA TYR A 158 2.62 -4.37 -6.07
C TYR A 158 1.71 -3.39 -5.32
N ILE A 159 0.56 -3.86 -4.84
CA ILE A 159 -0.28 -3.10 -3.91
C ILE A 159 0.39 -3.14 -2.54
N GLN A 160 0.60 -1.99 -1.92
CA GLN A 160 1.47 -1.87 -0.75
C GLN A 160 0.82 -2.38 0.56
N ALA A 161 1.61 -3.00 1.44
CA ALA A 161 1.24 -3.54 2.75
C ALA A 161 1.05 -2.51 3.87
N SER A 162 0.77 -1.27 3.48
CA SER A 162 0.45 -0.19 4.40
C SER A 162 1.61 0.17 5.34
N PRO A 163 2.70 0.80 4.83
CA PRO A 163 3.66 1.53 5.66
C PRO A 163 2.96 2.59 6.54
N PRO A 164 3.63 3.13 7.56
CA PRO A 164 5.04 2.86 7.91
C PRO A 164 5.27 1.51 8.61
N TYR A 165 6.47 0.98 8.45
CA TYR A 165 7.03 -0.10 9.27
C TYR A 165 7.97 0.49 10.30
N ASN A 166 8.09 -0.17 11.44
CA ASN A 166 8.94 0.28 12.53
C ASN A 166 9.45 -0.95 13.26
N LEU A 167 10.77 -1.06 13.36
CA LEU A 167 11.47 -2.13 14.10
C LEU A 167 11.91 -1.65 15.49
N GLY A 168 11.33 -0.58 16.03
CA GLY A 168 11.66 -0.02 17.35
C GLY A 168 12.56 1.22 17.30
N ASN A 169 13.12 1.56 16.14
CA ASN A 169 14.13 2.61 15.99
C ASN A 169 13.67 3.76 15.09
N GLY A 170 12.38 3.80 14.74
CA GLY A 170 11.82 4.79 13.81
C GLY A 170 11.12 4.15 12.62
N ASP A 171 10.46 4.99 11.84
CA ASP A 171 9.77 4.57 10.65
C ASP A 171 10.78 4.27 9.54
N ILE A 172 10.58 3.15 8.86
CA ILE A 172 11.46 2.63 7.83
C ILE A 172 10.85 3.01 6.47
N PRO A 173 11.49 3.91 5.69
CA PRO A 173 11.02 4.25 4.35
C PRO A 173 11.35 3.14 3.34
N LEU A 174 12.47 2.46 3.52
CA LEU A 174 12.97 1.46 2.58
C LEU A 174 13.72 0.34 3.31
N PHE A 175 13.42 -0.90 2.94
CA PHE A 175 14.18 -2.07 3.35
C PHE A 175 15.23 -2.41 2.30
N ILE A 176 16.50 -2.34 2.69
CA ILE A 176 17.64 -2.73 1.86
C ILE A 176 18.34 -3.92 2.51
N PHE A 177 18.12 -5.11 1.96
CA PHE A 177 18.88 -6.31 2.35
C PHE A 177 19.98 -6.59 1.33
N ALA A 178 21.13 -7.04 1.83
CA ALA A 178 22.21 -7.53 0.98
C ALA A 178 22.73 -8.88 1.49
N MET A 179 22.99 -9.79 0.56
CA MET A 179 23.69 -11.06 0.82
C MET A 179 25.16 -10.86 0.49
N VAL A 180 26.01 -10.98 1.51
CA VAL A 180 27.45 -10.73 1.43
C VAL A 180 28.21 -12.05 1.51
N ASN A 181 29.10 -12.29 0.55
CA ASN A 181 30.01 -13.42 0.59
C ASN A 181 31.10 -13.18 1.65
N LYS A 182 31.24 -14.09 2.61
CA LYS A 182 32.18 -13.92 3.74
C LYS A 182 33.64 -13.94 3.34
N SER A 183 33.99 -14.62 2.25
CA SER A 183 35.38 -14.74 1.81
C SER A 183 35.85 -13.54 1.00
N THR A 184 34.96 -12.96 0.18
CA THR A 184 35.30 -11.84 -0.71
C THR A 184 34.84 -10.48 -0.19
N GLY A 185 33.88 -10.45 0.75
CA GLY A 185 33.21 -9.24 1.20
C GLY A 185 32.28 -8.61 0.16
N LYS A 186 32.08 -9.25 -1.00
CA LYS A 186 31.24 -8.72 -2.08
C LYS A 186 29.76 -8.98 -1.82
N ILE A 187 28.93 -8.04 -2.26
CA ILE A 187 27.48 -8.21 -2.34
C ILE A 187 27.18 -9.10 -3.55
N GLU A 188 26.44 -10.18 -3.35
CA GLU A 188 26.06 -11.10 -4.42
C GLU A 188 24.56 -11.06 -4.74
N ALA A 189 23.73 -10.64 -3.79
CA ALA A 189 22.29 -10.45 -4.01
C ALA A 189 21.77 -9.28 -3.19
N THR A 190 20.75 -8.60 -3.69
CA THR A 190 20.08 -7.50 -2.97
C THR A 190 18.58 -7.66 -3.00
N TYR A 191 17.92 -6.97 -2.07
CA TYR A 191 16.48 -6.69 -2.07
C TYR A 191 16.28 -5.25 -1.64
N THR A 192 15.47 -4.52 -2.40
CA THR A 192 15.14 -3.11 -2.15
C THR A 192 13.65 -2.92 -2.33
N ALA A 193 12.92 -2.61 -1.25
CA ALA A 193 11.48 -2.36 -1.31
C ALA A 193 10.98 -1.60 -0.08
N GLU A 194 9.88 -0.86 -0.21
CA GLU A 194 9.22 -0.19 0.92
C GLU A 194 8.61 -1.18 1.93
N ASP A 195 8.17 -2.34 1.44
CA ASP A 195 7.66 -3.43 2.26
C ASP A 195 8.77 -4.45 2.58
N PRO A 196 8.85 -4.99 3.80
CA PRO A 196 9.81 -6.03 4.15
C PRO A 196 9.43 -7.38 3.50
N PRO A 197 10.36 -8.34 3.38
CA PRO A 197 10.11 -9.60 2.67
C PRO A 197 9.01 -10.46 3.31
N TRP A 198 8.73 -10.30 4.60
CA TRP A 198 7.64 -11.00 5.30
C TRP A 198 6.28 -10.32 5.18
N ALA A 199 6.20 -9.07 4.68
CA ALA A 199 4.91 -8.44 4.45
C ALA A 199 4.24 -9.07 3.23
N TYR A 200 2.99 -9.53 3.38
CA TYR A 200 2.21 -10.25 2.37
C TYR A 200 2.77 -11.61 1.90
N ASN A 201 3.94 -12.01 2.38
CA ASN A 201 4.47 -13.35 2.20
C ASN A 201 4.31 -14.17 3.50
N GLY A 202 4.14 -15.48 3.37
CA GLY A 202 4.04 -16.38 4.51
C GLY A 202 2.65 -16.44 5.15
N PRO A 203 2.53 -17.05 6.34
CA PRO A 203 1.23 -17.43 6.90
C PRO A 203 0.49 -16.30 7.63
N LYS A 204 1.16 -15.16 7.88
CA LYS A 204 0.60 -14.07 8.69
C LYS A 204 -0.11 -13.05 7.82
N ARG A 205 -1.43 -12.94 7.98
CA ARG A 205 -2.23 -11.91 7.32
C ARG A 205 -2.18 -10.62 8.10
N ILE A 206 -1.61 -9.58 7.50
CA ILE A 206 -1.50 -8.22 8.07
C ILE A 206 -2.35 -7.20 7.30
N ASN A 207 -3.08 -7.64 6.28
CA ASN A 207 -3.80 -6.80 5.34
C ASN A 207 -5.05 -6.26 6.04
N PRO A 208 -5.28 -4.94 6.05
CA PRO A 208 -6.54 -4.41 6.53
C PRO A 208 -7.67 -4.86 5.60
N ASN A 209 -8.76 -5.36 6.19
CA ASN A 209 -10.03 -5.56 5.47
C ASN A 209 -11.08 -4.52 5.90
N LYS A 210 -10.66 -3.52 6.70
CA LYS A 210 -11.39 -2.33 7.10
C LYS A 210 -10.42 -1.19 7.39
N VAL A 211 -10.69 0.01 6.84
CA VAL A 211 -10.13 1.29 7.31
C VAL A 211 -11.27 2.03 8.01
N PHE A 212 -11.22 2.12 9.34
CA PHE A 212 -12.35 2.64 10.11
C PHE A 212 -11.84 3.59 11.17
N ASN A 213 -11.76 4.88 10.81
CA ASN A 213 -12.03 6.03 11.65
C ASN A 213 -11.41 7.30 11.02
N ARG A 214 -11.85 8.46 11.53
CA ARG A 214 -11.29 9.79 11.24
C ARG A 214 -9.80 9.89 11.57
N ASP A 215 -9.29 8.97 12.40
CA ASP A 215 -7.90 8.92 12.87
C ASP A 215 -6.98 8.07 11.98
N GLY A 216 -7.50 7.45 10.92
CA GLY A 216 -6.70 6.69 9.94
C GLY A 216 -6.17 5.33 10.43
N LYS A 217 -6.66 4.81 11.56
CA LYS A 217 -6.26 3.51 12.09
C LYS A 217 -6.80 2.36 11.23
N LYS A 218 -5.99 1.30 11.15
CA LYS A 218 -6.26 0.13 10.31
C LYS A 218 -6.63 -1.06 11.17
N TYR A 219 -7.69 -1.76 10.77
CA TYR A 219 -8.25 -2.87 11.53
C TYR A 219 -8.38 -4.13 10.66
N LEU A 220 -8.19 -5.27 11.29
CA LEU A 220 -8.50 -6.58 10.75
C LEU A 220 -9.77 -7.09 11.41
N LYS A 221 -10.82 -7.31 10.62
CA LYS A 221 -11.96 -8.15 10.99
C LYS A 221 -11.53 -9.61 10.93
N ARG A 222 -11.60 -10.30 12.06
CA ARG A 222 -11.43 -11.75 12.11
C ARG A 222 -12.55 -12.39 12.89
N THR A 223 -12.92 -13.61 12.52
CA THR A 223 -13.84 -14.41 13.32
C THR A 223 -13.13 -14.83 14.59
N LYS A 224 -13.68 -14.46 15.74
CA LYS A 224 -13.24 -14.94 17.04
C LYS A 224 -13.44 -16.46 17.07
N ARG A 225 -12.35 -17.18 17.24
CA ARG A 225 -12.36 -18.65 17.32
C ARG A 225 -12.11 -19.09 18.77
N PRO A 226 -12.80 -20.13 19.26
CA PRO A 226 -12.52 -20.69 20.59
C PRO A 226 -11.09 -21.20 20.72
N TRP A 227 -10.51 -21.71 19.63
CA TRP A 227 -9.17 -22.31 19.61
C TRP A 227 -8.31 -21.74 18.49
N SER A 228 -7.00 -21.70 18.73
CA SER A 228 -6.05 -21.40 17.67
C SER A 228 -6.12 -22.43 16.54
N HIS A 229 -5.63 -22.06 15.35
CA HIS A 229 -5.61 -22.98 14.21
C HIS A 229 -4.74 -24.22 14.48
N ALA A 230 -3.62 -24.04 15.20
CA ALA A 230 -2.73 -25.14 15.56
C ALA A 230 -3.43 -26.14 16.50
N GLU A 231 -4.11 -25.66 17.54
CA GLU A 231 -4.87 -26.53 18.46
C GLU A 231 -6.01 -27.25 17.75
N ALA A 232 -6.76 -26.55 16.91
CA ALA A 232 -7.83 -27.16 16.14
C ALA A 232 -7.32 -28.19 15.12
N LYS A 233 -6.13 -27.99 14.54
CA LYS A 233 -5.54 -28.98 13.64
C LYS A 233 -5.07 -30.24 14.39
N ALA A 234 -4.64 -30.08 15.64
CA ALA A 234 -4.16 -31.18 16.48
C ALA A 234 -5.30 -31.98 17.15
N ASP A 235 -6.49 -31.39 17.32
CA ASP A 235 -7.61 -31.98 18.04
C ASP A 235 -8.92 -31.87 17.23
N LYS A 236 -9.50 -33.04 16.91
CA LYS A 236 -10.75 -33.14 16.12
C LYS A 236 -11.94 -32.44 16.80
N VAL A 237 -12.05 -32.46 18.12
CA VAL A 237 -13.13 -31.80 18.86
C VAL A 237 -12.98 -30.29 18.72
N LYS A 238 -11.78 -29.76 18.97
CA LYS A 238 -11.48 -28.34 18.77
C LYS A 238 -11.68 -27.89 17.33
N LEU A 239 -11.40 -28.74 16.35
CA LEU A 239 -11.72 -28.48 14.94
C LEU A 239 -13.22 -28.32 14.71
N ILE A 240 -14.02 -29.24 15.23
CA ILE A 240 -15.49 -29.20 15.10
C ILE A 240 -16.04 -27.92 15.74
N GLU A 241 -15.54 -27.52 16.91
CA GLU A 241 -15.94 -26.28 17.57
C GLU A 241 -15.54 -25.04 16.76
N ASN A 242 -14.32 -25.02 16.20
CA ASN A 242 -13.90 -23.94 15.30
C ASN A 242 -14.75 -23.86 14.03
N LEU A 243 -15.16 -25.01 13.44
CA LEU A 243 -16.05 -25.05 12.28
C LEU A 243 -17.47 -24.59 12.65
N ALA A 244 -17.98 -24.97 13.81
CA ALA A 244 -19.27 -24.49 14.30
C ALA A 244 -19.26 -22.96 14.47
N ALA A 245 -18.19 -22.39 15.03
CA ALA A 245 -18.03 -20.94 15.18
C ALA A 245 -18.04 -20.17 13.84
N THR A 246 -17.68 -20.82 12.71
CA THR A 246 -17.78 -20.17 11.39
C THR A 246 -19.20 -20.04 10.87
N LYS A 247 -20.16 -20.84 11.38
CA LYS A 247 -21.58 -20.76 10.98
C LYS A 247 -22.31 -19.59 11.64
N THR A 248 -21.86 -19.19 12.83
CA THR A 248 -22.37 -18.04 13.58
C THR A 248 -21.20 -17.15 14.00
N PRO A 249 -20.55 -16.46 13.05
CA PRO A 249 -19.28 -15.80 13.30
C PRO A 249 -19.46 -14.61 14.24
N VAL A 250 -18.83 -14.68 15.40
CA VAL A 250 -18.57 -13.48 16.22
C VAL A 250 -17.35 -12.80 15.62
N VAL A 251 -17.56 -11.67 14.96
CA VAL A 251 -16.47 -10.88 14.36
C VAL A 251 -15.88 -9.97 15.43
N GLU A 252 -14.56 -9.99 15.56
CA GLU A 252 -13.81 -8.99 16.32
C GLU A 252 -12.99 -8.11 15.38
N GLU A 253 -12.85 -6.84 15.76
CA GLU A 253 -12.01 -5.87 15.06
C GLU A 253 -10.72 -5.71 15.85
N VAL A 254 -9.59 -5.99 15.20
CA VAL A 254 -8.26 -5.96 15.82
C VAL A 254 -7.43 -4.88 15.16
N GLU A 255 -6.96 -3.91 15.94
CA GLU A 255 -6.05 -2.86 15.45
C GLU A 255 -4.76 -3.49 14.93
N ILE A 256 -4.34 -3.11 13.72
CA ILE A 256 -3.10 -3.60 13.11
C ILE A 256 -1.94 -2.78 13.70
N THR A 257 -1.29 -3.35 14.71
CA THR A 257 -0.11 -2.76 15.37
C THR A 257 1.18 -3.06 14.60
N HIS A 258 2.27 -2.34 14.88
CA HIS A 258 3.59 -2.68 14.33
C HIS A 258 4.04 -4.10 14.71
N SER A 259 3.72 -4.56 15.93
CA SER A 259 3.99 -5.94 16.33
C SER A 259 3.28 -6.95 15.43
N MET A 260 2.02 -6.67 15.03
CA MET A 260 1.31 -7.51 14.07
C MET A 260 1.93 -7.46 12.67
N LYS A 261 2.34 -6.27 12.19
CA LYS A 261 3.03 -6.11 10.89
C LYS A 261 4.35 -6.90 10.84
N ASN A 262 5.05 -6.99 11.97
CA ASN A 262 6.32 -7.70 12.09
C ASN A 262 6.19 -9.16 12.53
N ALA A 263 4.96 -9.68 12.71
CA ALA A 263 4.74 -11.03 13.24
C ALA A 263 5.23 -12.15 12.30
N GLY A 264 5.39 -11.86 11.01
CA GLY A 264 5.96 -12.78 10.01
C GLY A 264 7.49 -12.73 9.90
N MET A 265 8.16 -11.83 10.64
CA MET A 265 9.59 -11.58 10.50
C MET A 265 10.45 -12.81 10.80
N SER A 266 10.02 -13.73 11.68
CA SER A 266 10.72 -15.00 11.91
C SER A 266 10.46 -16.05 10.84
N ASP A 267 9.31 -15.97 10.16
CA ASP A 267 8.91 -16.93 9.14
C ASP A 267 9.68 -16.68 7.83
N ILE A 268 9.97 -15.41 7.52
CA ILE A 268 10.72 -14.97 6.32
C ILE A 268 11.66 -13.82 6.74
N PRO A 269 12.78 -14.12 7.40
CA PRO A 269 13.65 -13.09 7.97
C PRO A 269 14.39 -12.26 6.92
N HIS A 270 14.63 -12.82 5.74
CA HIS A 270 15.29 -12.16 4.63
C HIS A 270 14.82 -12.77 3.29
N PRO A 271 15.09 -12.12 2.14
CA PRO A 271 14.55 -12.57 0.86
C PRO A 271 15.36 -13.70 0.22
N PHE A 272 16.59 -13.95 0.68
CA PHE A 272 17.55 -14.90 0.08
C PHE A 272 17.29 -16.36 0.50
N ALA A 273 16.31 -17.02 -0.11
CA ALA A 273 15.93 -18.37 0.30
C ALA A 273 16.98 -19.45 -0.03
N SER A 274 17.91 -19.16 -0.96
CA SER A 274 19.04 -20.03 -1.31
C SER A 274 20.32 -19.70 -0.52
N LEU A 275 20.23 -18.97 0.60
CA LEU A 275 21.37 -18.62 1.44
C LEU A 275 22.11 -19.89 1.95
N ASP A 276 23.43 -19.94 1.73
CA ASP A 276 24.32 -20.82 2.48
C ASP A 276 24.94 -20.04 3.65
N PRO A 277 24.53 -20.29 4.91
CA PRO A 277 25.04 -19.55 6.06
C PRO A 277 26.50 -19.88 6.37
N ALA A 278 27.12 -20.91 5.76
CA ALA A 278 28.54 -21.18 5.90
C ALA A 278 29.37 -20.12 5.15
N THR A 279 28.98 -19.81 3.91
CA THR A 279 29.72 -18.93 2.99
C THR A 279 29.20 -17.50 2.94
N HIS A 280 27.96 -17.25 3.38
CA HIS A 280 27.30 -15.96 3.25
C HIS A 280 26.75 -15.44 4.56
N THR A 281 26.63 -14.12 4.65
CA THR A 281 25.94 -13.42 5.72
C THR A 281 24.89 -12.49 5.11
N VAL A 282 23.79 -12.27 5.83
CA VAL A 282 22.76 -11.34 5.41
C VAL A 282 22.83 -10.08 6.26
N VAL A 283 22.81 -8.93 5.61
CA VAL A 283 22.78 -7.64 6.27
C VAL A 283 21.52 -6.86 5.92
N LEU A 284 21.01 -6.08 6.89
CA LEU A 284 20.02 -5.03 6.70
C LEU A 284 20.77 -3.70 6.84
N LEU A 285 20.83 -2.92 5.76
CA LEU A 285 21.46 -1.60 5.81
C LEU A 285 20.58 -0.65 6.61
N ASP A 286 21.20 0.23 7.41
CA ASP A 286 20.55 1.11 8.38
C ASP A 286 19.26 1.74 7.86
N PRO A 287 18.10 1.15 8.20
CA PRO A 287 16.83 1.50 7.56
C PRO A 287 16.27 2.82 8.09
N CYS A 288 16.88 3.41 9.13
CA CYS A 288 16.47 4.68 9.72
C CYS A 288 17.52 5.79 9.52
N SER A 289 18.58 5.53 8.74
CA SER A 289 19.59 6.54 8.44
C SER A 289 19.08 7.60 7.47
N SER A 290 19.66 8.80 7.51
CA SER A 290 19.38 9.84 6.50
C SER A 290 19.71 9.37 5.09
N LEU A 291 20.79 8.61 4.92
CA LEU A 291 21.15 8.02 3.62
C LEU A 291 20.07 7.05 3.12
N CYS A 292 19.40 6.29 4.00
CA CYS A 292 18.26 5.46 3.60
C CYS A 292 17.08 6.28 3.08
N LEU A 293 16.85 7.46 3.66
CA LEU A 293 15.81 8.39 3.20
C LEU A 293 16.19 8.99 1.85
N ASP A 294 17.45 9.43 1.68
CA ASP A 294 17.95 9.96 0.40
C ASP A 294 17.83 8.90 -0.72
N LEU A 295 18.13 7.63 -0.42
CA LEU A 295 17.96 6.52 -1.37
C LEU A 295 16.49 6.21 -1.67
N TYR A 296 15.60 6.34 -0.68
CA TYR A 296 14.17 6.22 -0.89
C TYR A 296 13.68 7.31 -1.84
N GLU A 297 14.07 8.58 -1.64
CA GLU A 297 13.72 9.70 -2.51
C GLU A 297 14.26 9.48 -3.94
N LEU A 298 15.52 9.06 -4.07
CA LEU A 298 16.09 8.68 -5.37
C LEU A 298 15.25 7.61 -6.08
N ALA A 299 14.82 6.56 -5.38
CA ALA A 299 14.00 5.52 -5.98
C ALA A 299 12.58 5.97 -6.37
N GLN A 300 12.06 7.06 -5.81
CA GLN A 300 10.77 7.63 -6.24
C GLN A 300 10.91 8.49 -7.51
N GLU A 301 12.08 9.06 -7.75
CA GLU A 301 12.36 9.93 -8.90
C GLU A 301 12.98 9.18 -10.10
N ALA A 302 13.68 8.07 -9.83
CA ALA A 302 14.35 7.26 -10.85
C ALA A 302 13.37 6.53 -11.77
N ASP A 303 13.66 6.52 -13.08
CA ASP A 303 12.90 5.76 -14.08
C ASP A 303 12.89 4.25 -13.78
N GLU A 304 13.98 3.74 -13.19
CA GLU A 304 14.17 2.33 -12.84
C GLU A 304 13.90 2.01 -11.35
N GLY A 305 13.45 3.02 -10.60
CA GLY A 305 13.05 2.94 -9.20
C GLY A 305 14.08 2.28 -8.29
N THR A 306 13.63 1.29 -7.51
CA THR A 306 14.48 0.59 -6.52
C THR A 306 15.62 -0.22 -7.12
N THR A 307 15.61 -0.48 -8.43
CA THR A 307 16.63 -1.28 -9.10
C THR A 307 17.96 -0.52 -9.22
N GLU A 308 17.90 0.81 -9.34
CA GLU A 308 19.11 1.66 -9.38
C GLU A 308 19.91 1.56 -8.07
N ILE A 309 19.23 1.48 -6.93
CA ILE A 309 19.88 1.24 -5.62
C ILE A 309 20.63 -0.10 -5.62
N ALA A 310 20.05 -1.14 -6.24
CA ALA A 310 20.69 -2.44 -6.33
C ALA A 310 21.97 -2.37 -7.18
N GLU A 311 21.97 -1.61 -8.28
CA GLU A 311 23.16 -1.38 -9.10
C GLU A 311 24.25 -0.64 -8.33
N LEU A 312 23.90 0.44 -7.63
CA LEU A 312 24.84 1.18 -6.78
C LEU A 312 25.51 0.29 -5.73
N LEU A 313 24.79 -0.69 -5.17
CA LEU A 313 25.35 -1.68 -4.24
C LEU A 313 26.31 -2.65 -4.94
N HIS A 314 25.95 -3.19 -6.10
CA HIS A 314 26.81 -4.11 -6.86
C HIS A 314 28.08 -3.45 -7.40
N GLU A 315 27.98 -2.18 -7.78
CA GLU A 315 29.11 -1.36 -8.23
C GLU A 315 29.99 -0.86 -7.08
N GLY A 316 29.59 -1.09 -5.83
CA GLY A 316 30.30 -0.60 -4.64
C GLY A 316 30.24 0.92 -4.46
N ARG A 317 29.27 1.60 -5.09
CA ARG A 317 28.97 3.02 -4.84
C ARG A 317 28.27 3.23 -3.50
N ILE A 318 27.56 2.22 -3.03
CA ILE A 318 27.06 2.11 -1.66
C ILE A 318 27.76 0.93 -1.02
N ILE A 319 28.37 1.15 0.13
CA ILE A 319 29.12 0.14 0.88
C ILE A 319 28.34 -0.20 2.15
N ALA A 320 28.05 -1.50 2.32
CA ALA A 320 27.64 -2.06 3.60
C ALA A 320 28.86 -2.05 4.53
N ASP A 321 28.82 -1.22 5.56
CA ASP A 321 29.90 -1.13 6.52
C ASP A 321 29.96 -2.39 7.40
N ASN A 322 31.11 -2.68 8.02
CA ASN A 322 31.24 -3.80 8.95
C ASN A 322 30.85 -3.44 10.40
N THR A 323 30.33 -2.23 10.60
CA THR A 323 29.90 -1.72 11.91
C THR A 323 28.46 -2.13 12.20
N VAL A 324 28.29 -3.03 13.17
CA VAL A 324 26.97 -3.42 13.70
C VAL A 324 26.31 -2.21 14.38
N ILE A 325 25.01 -2.03 14.12
CA ILE A 325 24.21 -1.00 14.78
C ILE A 325 23.66 -1.55 16.09
N ASN A 326 24.24 -1.12 17.20
CA ASN A 326 23.76 -1.52 18.52
C ASN A 326 22.33 -1.01 18.77
N GLY A 327 21.46 -1.92 19.20
CA GLY A 327 20.06 -1.60 19.54
C GLY A 327 19.11 -1.55 18.34
N LEU A 328 19.57 -1.81 17.11
CA LEU A 328 18.67 -2.04 15.99
C LEU A 328 18.06 -3.44 16.10
N ILE A 329 16.73 -3.53 16.17
CA ILE A 329 16.05 -4.83 16.08
C ILE A 329 16.09 -5.28 14.63
N THR A 330 16.65 -6.47 14.39
CA THR A 330 16.72 -7.08 13.06
C THR A 330 16.01 -8.43 13.05
N PRO A 331 15.62 -8.92 11.86
CA PRO A 331 15.12 -10.28 11.72
C PRO A 331 16.15 -11.32 12.18
N PRO A 332 15.71 -12.53 12.63
CA PRO A 332 16.62 -13.61 13.00
C PRO A 332 17.63 -13.93 11.89
N GLY A 333 18.92 -14.01 12.24
CA GLY A 333 19.99 -14.30 11.28
C GLY A 333 20.42 -13.14 10.39
N VAL A 334 19.88 -11.93 10.60
CA VAL A 334 20.22 -10.72 9.84
C VAL A 334 21.01 -9.74 10.73
N MET A 335 22.14 -9.26 10.21
CA MET A 335 22.96 -8.26 10.88
C MET A 335 22.57 -6.85 10.43
N GLY A 336 22.24 -5.97 11.38
CA GLY A 336 22.00 -4.55 11.08
C GLY A 336 23.32 -3.79 10.97
N VAL A 337 23.59 -3.17 9.84
CA VAL A 337 24.87 -2.48 9.57
C VAL A 337 24.66 -1.08 9.04
N LYS A 338 25.63 -0.20 9.31
CA LYS A 338 25.66 1.12 8.66
C LYS A 338 25.92 0.99 7.16
N MET A 339 25.50 2.00 6.41
CA MET A 339 25.88 2.16 5.02
C MET A 339 26.53 3.52 4.81
N ARG A 340 27.38 3.59 3.80
CA ARG A 340 28.06 4.83 3.38
C ARG A 340 28.27 4.82 1.87
N LEU A 341 28.54 5.99 1.32
CA LEU A 341 28.99 6.12 -0.06
C LEU A 341 30.43 5.60 -0.21
N GLY A 342 30.70 5.03 -1.38
CA GLY A 342 31.95 4.34 -1.75
C GLY A 342 33.11 5.24 -2.11
#